data_AF-A0A0A1MCE2-F1
#
_entry.id   AF-A0A0A1MCE2-F1
#
_cell.length_a   1.000
_cell.length_b   1.000
_cell.length_c   1.000
_cell.angle_alpha   90.00
_cell.angle_beta   90.00
_cell.angle_gamma   90.00
#
_symmetry.space_group_name_H-M   'P 1'
#
loop_
_entity.id
_entity.type
_entity.pdbx_description
1 polymer ?
#
loop_
_entity_poly.entity_id
_entity_poly.type
_entity_poly.pdbx_seq_one_letter_code
_entity_poly.pdbx_strand_id
1 'polypeptide(L)'
;MVIASKLIAAGIIAASFLVGCLSFYIMSNLPIKMKKKHIAEIVSQLINFVLFMWAGKIILNLSSFLSDPLTILAYPANSMAFYFAVFASIIMLIYKDKQKKLDLCPFMESFVHVFLVASFLYEFLEIILKDNVYAFGYLLLLSVLIILYFFLRERIQIKLLLLIILGSWSLGIITLSFMQPFVTVFGYMMDPWFISIFFIIVLALSNLFYKTKRGFKQ
;
A
#
# COMPACT_ATOMS: atom_id res chain seq x y z
N MET A 1 16.93 -24.51 -5.32
CA MET A 1 16.96 -23.61 -4.14
C MET A 1 16.40 -22.21 -4.43
N VAL A 2 16.86 -21.50 -5.49
CA VAL A 2 16.40 -20.12 -5.81
C VAL A 2 14.92 -20.01 -6.17
N ILE A 3 14.34 -21.01 -6.85
CA ILE A 3 12.92 -21.01 -7.22
C ILE A 3 12.03 -21.16 -5.96
N ALA A 4 12.44 -22.04 -5.04
CA ALA A 4 11.72 -22.28 -3.79
C ALA A 4 11.71 -21.04 -2.89
N SER A 5 12.83 -20.32 -2.75
CA SER A 5 12.89 -19.10 -1.94
C SER A 5 12.03 -17.96 -2.50
N LYS A 6 11.98 -17.81 -3.83
CA LYS A 6 11.07 -16.84 -4.48
C LYS A 6 9.60 -17.20 -4.28
N LEU A 7 9.26 -18.49 -4.36
CA LEU A 7 7.89 -18.97 -4.14
C LEU A 7 7.44 -18.73 -2.69
N ILE A 8 8.34 -18.96 -1.72
CA ILE A 8 8.10 -18.69 -0.30
C ILE A 8 7.84 -17.20 -0.08
N ALA A 9 8.66 -16.30 -0.65
CA ALA A 9 8.45 -14.86 -0.51
C ALA A 9 7.09 -14.40 -1.07
N ALA A 10 6.72 -14.88 -2.27
CA ALA A 10 5.40 -14.61 -2.83
C ALA A 10 4.25 -15.19 -1.96
N GLY A 11 4.46 -16.39 -1.41
CA GLY A 11 3.53 -17.02 -0.48
C GLY A 11 3.31 -16.21 0.80
N ILE A 12 4.38 -15.63 1.37
CA ILE A 12 4.30 -14.76 2.56
C ILE A 12 3.46 -13.51 2.25
N ILE A 13 3.69 -12.85 1.10
CA ILE A 13 2.90 -11.69 0.70
C ILE A 13 1.42 -12.06 0.54
N ALA A 14 1.14 -13.15 -0.19
CA ALA A 14 -0.23 -13.61 -0.41
C ALA A 14 -0.95 -13.95 0.91
N ALA A 15 -0.29 -14.70 1.81
CA ALA A 15 -0.82 -15.03 3.13
C ALA A 15 -1.07 -13.77 3.97
N SER A 16 -0.17 -12.80 3.90
CA SER A 16 -0.29 -11.54 4.63
C SER A 16 -1.51 -10.73 4.18
N PHE A 17 -1.72 -10.62 2.87
CA PHE A 17 -2.91 -9.96 2.31
C PHE A 17 -4.20 -10.74 2.62
N LEU A 18 -4.18 -12.07 2.60
CA LEU A 18 -5.34 -12.88 2.98
C LEU A 18 -5.75 -12.63 4.43
N VAL A 19 -4.78 -12.59 5.36
CA VAL A 19 -5.06 -12.26 6.77
C VAL A 19 -5.52 -10.81 6.93
N GLY A 20 -4.96 -9.87 6.18
CA GLY A 20 -5.44 -8.48 6.16
C GLY A 20 -6.91 -8.39 5.73
N CYS A 21 -7.29 -9.06 4.63
CA CYS A 21 -8.67 -9.14 4.16
C CYS A 21 -9.59 -9.83 5.18
N LEU A 22 -9.13 -10.90 5.82
CA LEU A 22 -9.88 -11.62 6.85
C LEU A 22 -10.11 -10.75 8.10
N SER A 23 -9.08 -10.04 8.55
CA SER A 23 -9.17 -9.09 9.66
C SER A 23 -10.19 -7.99 9.35
N PHE A 24 -10.14 -7.41 8.15
CA PHE A 24 -11.15 -6.43 7.72
C PHE A 24 -12.56 -7.03 7.70
N TYR A 25 -12.71 -8.26 7.18
CA TYR A 25 -14.01 -8.94 7.14
C TYR A 25 -14.62 -9.13 8.53
N ILE A 26 -13.81 -9.50 9.53
CA ILE A 26 -14.24 -9.75 10.91
C ILE A 26 -14.49 -8.42 11.66
N MET A 27 -13.52 -7.49 11.62
CA MET A 27 -13.48 -6.31 12.49
C MET A 27 -14.16 -5.06 11.91
N SER A 28 -14.63 -5.09 10.66
CA SER A 28 -15.35 -3.96 10.07
C SER A 28 -16.83 -3.94 10.50
N ASN A 29 -17.39 -2.75 10.75
CA ASN A 29 -18.82 -2.58 11.09
C ASN A 29 -19.72 -2.49 9.85
N LEU A 30 -19.16 -2.62 8.64
CA LEU A 30 -19.92 -2.52 7.41
C LEU A 30 -20.87 -3.72 7.21
N PRO A 31 -22.01 -3.53 6.52
CA PRO A 31 -22.85 -4.65 6.10
C PRO A 31 -22.08 -5.68 5.27
N ILE A 32 -22.40 -6.97 5.41
CA ILE A 32 -21.69 -8.08 4.72
C ILE A 32 -21.57 -7.85 3.20
N LYS A 33 -22.62 -7.32 2.56
CA LYS A 33 -22.61 -7.00 1.12
C LYS A 33 -21.53 -5.97 0.77
N MET A 34 -21.37 -4.94 1.61
CA MET A 34 -20.35 -3.89 1.42
C MET A 34 -18.95 -4.40 1.73
N LYS A 35 -18.78 -5.21 2.80
CA LYS A 35 -17.50 -5.87 3.10
C LYS A 35 -16.99 -6.69 1.92
N LYS A 36 -17.86 -7.54 1.34
CA LYS A 36 -17.53 -8.36 0.16
C LYS A 36 -17.16 -7.49 -1.05
N LYS A 37 -17.91 -6.42 -1.31
CA LYS A 37 -17.61 -5.47 -2.39
C LYS A 37 -16.24 -4.83 -2.21
N HIS A 38 -15.91 -4.36 -1.01
CA HIS A 38 -14.62 -3.74 -0.73
C HIS A 38 -13.47 -4.75 -0.85
N ILE A 39 -13.62 -5.97 -0.34
CA ILE A 39 -12.60 -7.02 -0.51
C ILE A 39 -12.40 -7.35 -1.99
N ALA A 40 -13.47 -7.50 -2.77
CA ALA A 40 -13.37 -7.76 -4.20
C ALA A 40 -12.64 -6.63 -4.94
N GLU A 41 -12.91 -5.37 -4.58
CA GLU A 41 -12.19 -4.24 -5.15
C GLU A 41 -10.73 -4.21 -4.69
N ILE A 42 -10.42 -4.48 -3.42
CA ILE A 42 -9.03 -4.55 -2.94
C ILE A 42 -8.26 -5.63 -3.70
N VAL A 43 -8.83 -6.82 -3.87
CA VAL A 43 -8.22 -7.90 -4.66
C VAL A 43 -8.04 -7.48 -6.12
N SER A 44 -9.03 -6.82 -6.73
CA SER A 44 -8.92 -6.26 -8.08
C SER A 44 -7.76 -5.26 -8.18
N GLN A 45 -7.61 -4.37 -7.20
CA GLN A 45 -6.51 -3.41 -7.15
C GLN A 45 -5.17 -4.08 -6.93
N LEU A 46 -5.07 -5.16 -6.14
CA LEU A 46 -3.84 -5.94 -6.00
C LEU A 46 -3.43 -6.61 -7.32
N ILE A 47 -4.39 -7.17 -8.06
CA ILE A 47 -4.13 -7.73 -9.39
C ILE A 47 -3.63 -6.62 -10.33
N ASN A 48 -4.32 -5.47 -10.37
CA ASN A 48 -3.88 -4.32 -11.17
C ASN A 48 -2.50 -3.82 -10.75
N PHE A 49 -2.19 -3.81 -9.46
CA PHE A 49 -0.89 -3.42 -8.94
C PHE A 49 0.23 -4.32 -9.46
N VAL A 50 0.01 -5.65 -9.46
CA VAL A 50 0.96 -6.61 -10.03
C VAL A 50 1.14 -6.38 -11.54
N LEU A 51 0.04 -6.15 -12.28
CA LEU A 51 0.10 -5.81 -13.70
C LEU A 51 0.85 -4.50 -13.95
N PHE A 52 0.65 -3.48 -13.11
CA PHE A 52 1.39 -2.23 -13.20
C PHE A 52 2.86 -2.38 -12.85
N MET A 53 3.24 -3.29 -11.94
CA MET A 53 4.64 -3.60 -11.71
C MET A 53 5.27 -4.24 -12.94
N TRP A 54 4.57 -5.14 -13.62
CA TRP A 54 5.05 -5.72 -14.89
C TRP A 54 5.16 -4.66 -15.98
N ALA A 55 4.15 -3.81 -16.13
CA ALA A 55 4.18 -2.70 -17.08
C ALA A 55 5.33 -1.72 -16.78
N GLY A 56 5.50 -1.34 -15.51
CA GLY A 56 6.57 -0.44 -15.07
C GLY A 56 7.96 -1.00 -15.37
N LYS A 57 8.15 -2.31 -15.15
CA LYS A 57 9.40 -3.00 -15.50
C LYS A 57 9.72 -2.90 -16.99
N ILE A 58 8.72 -3.08 -17.86
CA ILE A 58 8.87 -2.97 -19.32
C ILE A 58 9.15 -1.51 -19.72
N ILE A 59 8.35 -0.57 -19.23
CA ILE A 59 8.45 0.86 -19.58
C ILE A 59 9.81 1.43 -19.17
N LEU A 60 10.29 1.09 -17.97
CA LEU A 60 11.57 1.58 -17.45
C LEU A 60 12.79 0.96 -18.16
N ASN A 61 12.63 -0.19 -18.82
CA ASN A 61 13.72 -0.89 -19.53
C ASN A 61 13.39 -1.10 -21.00
N LEU A 62 12.71 -0.13 -21.63
CA LEU A 62 12.15 -0.29 -22.99
C LEU A 62 13.22 -0.68 -24.03
N SER A 63 14.39 -0.06 -23.97
CA SER A 63 15.52 -0.36 -24.88
C SER A 63 15.99 -1.81 -24.75
N SER A 64 16.18 -2.28 -23.52
CA SER A 64 16.56 -3.66 -23.24
C SER A 64 15.44 -4.66 -23.59
N PHE A 65 14.18 -4.28 -23.41
CA PHE A 65 13.03 -5.12 -23.76
C PHE A 65 12.90 -5.34 -25.27
N LEU A 66 13.15 -4.31 -26.08
CA LEU A 66 13.16 -4.45 -27.55
C LEU A 66 14.28 -5.36 -28.06
N SER A 67 15.38 -5.43 -27.31
CA SER A 67 16.56 -6.24 -27.67
C SER A 67 16.43 -7.68 -27.19
N ASP A 68 15.96 -7.89 -25.95
CA ASP A 68 15.75 -9.20 -25.35
C ASP A 68 14.53 -9.17 -24.39
N PRO A 69 13.32 -9.41 -24.92
CA PRO A 69 12.09 -9.31 -24.14
C PRO A 69 11.97 -10.42 -23.09
N LEU A 70 12.55 -11.61 -23.35
CA LEU A 70 12.46 -12.75 -22.43
C LEU A 70 13.26 -12.48 -21.15
N THR A 71 14.46 -11.90 -21.29
CA THR A 71 15.29 -11.51 -20.13
C THR A 71 14.59 -10.47 -19.27
N ILE A 72 13.99 -9.45 -19.90
CA ILE A 72 13.25 -8.42 -19.18
C ILE A 72 11.96 -8.97 -18.58
N LEU A 73 11.35 -10.05 -19.07
CA LEU A 73 10.19 -10.65 -18.39
C LEU A 73 10.62 -11.56 -17.23
N ALA A 74 11.75 -12.26 -17.33
CA ALA A 74 12.24 -13.18 -16.31
C ALA A 74 12.88 -12.51 -15.08
N TYR A 75 13.37 -11.27 -15.20
CA TYR A 75 14.03 -10.56 -14.10
C TYR A 75 13.06 -10.28 -12.91
N PRO A 76 13.45 -10.20 -11.64
CA PRO A 76 12.54 -9.74 -10.59
C PRO A 76 12.19 -8.25 -10.77
N ALA A 77 10.99 -7.83 -10.36
CA ALA A 77 10.64 -6.41 -10.31
C ALA A 77 11.47 -5.71 -9.22
N ASN A 78 11.98 -4.51 -9.51
CA ASN A 78 12.75 -3.68 -8.57
C ASN A 78 11.87 -2.60 -7.92
N SER A 79 12.45 -1.82 -6.99
CA SER A 79 11.75 -0.73 -6.31
C SER A 79 11.18 0.32 -7.27
N MET A 80 11.86 0.62 -8.39
CA MET A 80 11.34 1.58 -9.38
C MET A 80 10.05 1.11 -10.06
N ALA A 81 9.95 -0.18 -10.39
CA ALA A 81 8.72 -0.77 -10.90
C ALA A 81 7.59 -0.74 -9.85
N PHE A 82 7.93 -0.93 -8.57
CA PHE A 82 7.00 -0.76 -7.46
C PHE A 82 6.50 0.69 -7.34
N TYR A 83 7.39 1.68 -7.40
CA TYR A 83 7.01 3.11 -7.36
C TYR A 83 6.08 3.47 -8.51
N PHE A 84 6.40 3.01 -9.72
CA PHE A 84 5.55 3.17 -10.89
C PHE A 84 4.15 2.59 -10.65
N ALA A 85 4.07 1.38 -10.10
CA ALA A 85 2.79 0.73 -9.82
C ALA A 85 1.97 1.45 -8.75
N VAL A 86 2.61 2.03 -7.72
CA VAL A 86 1.93 2.88 -6.74
C VAL A 86 1.32 4.11 -7.42
N PHE A 87 2.08 4.84 -8.23
CA PHE A 87 1.56 6.00 -8.95
C PHE A 87 0.45 5.64 -9.94
N ALA A 88 0.63 4.58 -10.73
CA ALA A 88 -0.39 4.09 -11.65
C ALA A 88 -1.68 3.69 -10.91
N SER A 89 -1.57 3.05 -9.75
CA SER A 89 -2.71 2.68 -8.91
C SER A 89 -3.43 3.91 -8.36
N ILE A 90 -2.70 4.93 -7.88
CA ILE A 90 -3.29 6.20 -7.43
C ILE A 90 -4.07 6.85 -8.57
N ILE A 91 -3.49 6.94 -9.77
CA ILE A 91 -4.15 7.51 -10.95
C ILE A 91 -5.41 6.72 -11.30
N MET A 92 -5.34 5.39 -11.30
CA MET A 92 -6.47 4.52 -11.59
C MET A 92 -7.61 4.67 -10.58
N LEU A 93 -7.29 4.82 -9.29
CA LEU A 93 -8.28 5.04 -8.24
C LEU A 93 -8.98 6.40 -8.39
N ILE A 94 -8.22 7.46 -8.65
CA ILE A 94 -8.77 8.79 -8.92
C ILE A 94 -9.67 8.76 -10.18
N TYR A 95 -9.27 8.01 -11.21
CA TYR A 95 -10.07 7.84 -12.41
C TYR A 95 -11.40 7.11 -12.14
N LYS A 96 -11.37 6.01 -11.37
CA LYS A 96 -12.57 5.25 -10.97
C LYS A 96 -13.53 6.10 -10.11
N ASP A 97 -13.00 6.93 -9.22
CA ASP A 97 -13.76 7.86 -8.39
C ASP A 97 -14.47 8.92 -9.25
N LYS A 98 -13.75 9.54 -10.19
CA LYS A 98 -14.36 10.50 -11.15
C LYS A 98 -15.46 9.88 -12.01
N GLN A 99 -15.35 8.59 -12.32
CA GLN A 99 -16.40 7.85 -13.02
C GLN A 99 -17.57 7.40 -12.14
N LYS A 100 -17.56 7.72 -10.83
CA LYS A 100 -18.54 7.28 -9.83
C LYS A 100 -18.68 5.75 -9.74
N LYS A 101 -17.65 5.01 -10.17
CA LYS A 101 -17.61 3.54 -10.08
C LYS A 101 -17.17 3.06 -8.70
N LEU A 102 -16.48 3.93 -7.97
CA LEU A 102 -15.92 3.68 -6.65
C LEU A 102 -16.16 4.92 -5.78
N ASP A 103 -16.56 4.71 -4.53
CA ASP A 103 -16.47 5.77 -3.53
C ASP A 103 -15.08 5.69 -2.87
N LEU A 104 -14.21 6.65 -3.19
CA LEU A 104 -12.80 6.57 -2.83
C LEU A 104 -12.59 6.59 -1.31
N CYS A 105 -13.36 7.38 -0.54
CA CYS A 105 -13.09 7.54 0.89
C CYS A 105 -13.35 6.25 1.69
N PRO A 106 -14.53 5.61 1.61
CA PRO A 106 -14.80 4.33 2.29
C PRO A 106 -13.93 3.18 1.77
N PHE A 107 -13.61 3.21 0.46
CA PHE A 107 -12.66 2.24 -0.10
C PHE A 107 -11.28 2.39 0.52
N MET A 108 -10.73 3.61 0.57
CA MET A 108 -9.42 3.89 1.15
C MET A 108 -9.36 3.55 2.64
N GLU A 109 -10.42 3.78 3.40
CA GLU A 109 -10.50 3.35 4.81
C GLU A 109 -10.32 1.84 4.95
N SER A 110 -10.98 1.09 4.07
CA SER A 110 -10.92 -0.39 4.05
C SER A 110 -9.56 -0.88 3.54
N PHE A 111 -9.02 -0.22 2.52
CA PHE A 111 -7.70 -0.51 1.99
C PHE A 111 -6.61 -0.27 3.05
N VAL A 112 -6.67 0.84 3.79
CA VAL A 112 -5.71 1.15 4.86
C VAL A 112 -5.76 0.11 5.98
N HIS A 113 -6.95 -0.36 6.38
CA HIS A 113 -7.06 -1.48 7.33
C HIS A 113 -6.29 -2.70 6.82
N VAL A 114 -6.64 -3.18 5.62
CA VAL A 114 -6.04 -4.38 5.03
C VAL A 114 -4.53 -4.20 4.88
N PHE A 115 -4.10 -3.04 4.38
CA PHE A 115 -2.70 -2.70 4.16
C PHE A 115 -1.89 -2.71 5.46
N LEU A 116 -2.39 -2.11 6.55
CA LEU A 116 -1.68 -2.08 7.83
C LEU A 116 -1.51 -3.49 8.40
N VAL A 117 -2.59 -4.28 8.44
CA VAL A 117 -2.56 -5.64 8.99
C VAL A 117 -1.70 -6.56 8.12
N ALA A 118 -1.81 -6.47 6.80
CA ALA A 118 -1.00 -7.24 5.87
C ALA A 118 0.49 -6.86 5.97
N SER A 119 0.81 -5.56 6.04
CA SER A 119 2.19 -5.12 6.20
C SER A 119 2.78 -5.60 7.52
N PHE A 120 2.01 -5.52 8.61
CA PHE A 120 2.46 -5.99 9.92
C PHE A 120 2.78 -7.48 9.89
N LEU A 121 1.85 -8.30 9.36
CA LEU A 121 2.06 -9.74 9.29
C LEU A 121 3.23 -10.11 8.35
N TYR A 122 3.40 -9.38 7.25
CA TYR A 122 4.52 -9.59 6.34
C TYR A 122 5.86 -9.38 7.05
N GLU A 123 6.05 -8.23 7.70
CA GLU A 123 7.30 -7.92 8.41
C GLU A 123 7.53 -8.86 9.60
N PHE A 124 6.46 -9.25 10.30
CA PHE A 124 6.54 -10.23 11.38
C PHE A 124 7.03 -11.60 10.88
N LEU A 125 6.50 -12.07 9.75
CA LEU A 125 6.92 -13.33 9.13
C LEU A 125 8.34 -13.23 8.55
N GLU A 126 8.75 -12.09 8.00
CA GLU A 126 10.14 -11.86 7.57
C GLU A 126 11.14 -11.96 8.74
N ILE A 127 10.79 -11.39 9.90
CA ILE A 127 11.64 -11.48 11.10
C ILE A 127 11.72 -12.93 11.57
N ILE A 128 10.60 -13.65 11.67
CA ILE A 128 10.58 -15.01 12.22
C ILE A 128 11.17 -16.05 11.28
N LEU A 129 10.94 -15.92 9.97
CA LEU A 129 11.32 -16.95 9.00
C LEU A 129 12.68 -16.68 8.33
N LYS A 130 13.16 -15.43 8.32
CA LYS A 130 14.39 -15.04 7.62
C LYS A 130 15.39 -14.26 8.47
N ASP A 131 15.14 -14.11 9.77
CA ASP A 131 16.00 -13.38 10.70
C ASP A 131 16.32 -11.93 10.24
N ASN A 132 15.37 -11.29 9.55
CA ASN A 132 15.55 -9.93 9.04
C ASN A 132 15.39 -8.89 10.16
N VAL A 133 16.45 -8.67 10.95
CA VAL A 133 16.44 -7.74 12.11
C VAL A 133 16.10 -6.30 11.71
N TYR A 134 16.41 -5.88 10.47
CA TYR A 134 16.14 -4.52 10.00
C TYR A 134 14.64 -4.21 9.88
N ALA A 135 13.78 -5.24 9.72
CA ALA A 135 12.33 -5.08 9.66
C ALA A 135 11.70 -4.64 11.00
N PHE A 136 12.41 -4.78 12.13
CA PHE A 136 11.87 -4.52 13.47
C PHE A 136 11.38 -3.08 13.66
N GLY A 137 12.11 -2.10 13.16
CA GLY A 137 11.72 -0.68 13.25
C GLY A 137 10.40 -0.40 12.52
N TYR A 138 10.23 -0.99 11.33
CA TYR A 138 8.99 -0.84 10.57
C TYR A 138 7.82 -1.60 11.20
N LEU A 139 8.07 -2.80 11.77
CA LEU A 139 7.07 -3.55 12.52
C LEU A 139 6.52 -2.74 13.72
N LEU A 140 7.39 -2.06 14.48
CA LEU A 140 6.99 -1.20 15.59
C LEU A 140 6.13 -0.03 15.11
N LEU A 141 6.53 0.65 14.04
CA LEU A 141 5.73 1.72 13.43
C LEU A 141 4.32 1.22 13.07
N LEU A 142 4.24 0.07 12.39
CA LEU A 142 2.96 -0.54 12.01
C LEU A 142 2.10 -0.90 13.22
N SER A 143 2.70 -1.41 14.30
CA SER A 143 2.00 -1.73 15.55
C SER A 143 1.32 -0.49 16.15
N VAL A 144 2.06 0.63 16.23
CA VAL A 144 1.53 1.91 16.71
C VAL A 144 0.41 2.41 15.79
N LEU A 145 0.59 2.33 14.48
CA LEU A 145 -0.44 2.77 13.51
C LEU A 145 -1.70 1.92 13.56
N ILE A 146 -1.60 0.61 13.79
CA ILE A 146 -2.76 -0.28 13.94
C ILE A 146 -3.56 0.10 15.20
N ILE A 147 -2.87 0.30 16.33
CA ILE A 147 -3.52 0.74 17.58
C ILE A 147 -4.21 2.09 17.36
N LEU A 148 -3.51 3.04 16.75
CA LEU A 148 -4.03 4.36 16.44
C LEU A 148 -5.24 4.30 15.50
N TYR A 149 -5.19 3.46 14.46
CA TYR A 149 -6.28 3.26 13.50
C TYR A 149 -7.53 2.78 14.21
N PHE A 150 -7.47 1.68 14.97
CA PHE A 150 -8.63 1.14 15.65
C PHE A 150 -9.16 2.07 16.74
N PHE A 151 -8.29 2.79 17.45
CA PHE A 151 -8.72 3.74 18.47
C PHE A 151 -9.46 4.95 17.89
N LEU A 152 -9.04 5.45 16.73
CA LEU A 152 -9.59 6.65 16.11
C LEU A 152 -10.76 6.39 15.16
N ARG A 153 -10.86 5.22 14.54
CA ARG A 153 -11.78 4.93 13.43
C ARG A 153 -13.24 5.33 13.66
N GLU A 154 -13.75 5.15 14.88
CA GLU A 154 -15.14 5.48 15.24
C GLU A 154 -15.29 6.87 15.87
N ARG A 155 -14.18 7.57 16.15
CA ARG A 155 -14.16 8.83 16.89
C ARG A 155 -14.02 10.05 15.99
N ILE A 156 -13.50 9.89 14.77
CA ILE A 156 -13.22 10.99 13.85
C ILE A 156 -13.73 10.72 12.45
N GLN A 157 -13.79 11.75 11.60
CA GLN A 157 -14.19 11.61 10.20
C GLN A 157 -13.16 10.78 9.43
N ILE A 158 -13.65 9.91 8.52
CA ILE A 158 -12.82 9.02 7.67
C ILE A 158 -11.67 9.78 6.99
N LYS A 159 -11.93 10.98 6.48
CA LYS A 159 -10.91 11.80 5.80
C LYS A 159 -9.76 12.19 6.74
N LEU A 160 -10.08 12.57 7.98
CA LEU A 160 -9.09 12.93 8.99
C LEU A 160 -8.32 11.68 9.46
N LEU A 161 -9.01 10.54 9.61
CA LEU A 161 -8.39 9.25 9.92
C LEU A 161 -7.35 8.87 8.86
N LEU A 162 -7.74 8.93 7.57
CA LEU A 162 -6.84 8.62 6.46
C LEU A 162 -5.62 9.55 6.43
N LEU A 163 -5.83 10.85 6.67
CA LEU A 163 -4.74 11.83 6.73
C LEU A 163 -3.76 11.52 7.88
N ILE A 164 -4.28 11.25 9.08
CA ILE A 164 -3.45 10.91 10.25
C ILE A 164 -2.67 9.63 9.95
N ILE A 165 -3.33 8.57 9.51
CA ILE A 165 -2.68 7.26 9.33
C ILE A 165 -1.67 7.27 8.19
N LEU A 166 -2.04 7.76 7.00
CA LEU A 166 -1.11 7.81 5.85
C LEU A 166 -0.01 8.84 6.07
N GLY A 167 -0.31 9.96 6.74
CA GLY A 167 0.67 10.98 7.09
C GLY A 167 1.69 10.46 8.10
N SER A 168 1.22 9.85 9.20
CA SER A 168 2.08 9.23 10.21
C SER A 168 2.87 8.05 9.66
N TRP A 169 2.29 7.25 8.75
CA TRP A 169 3.02 6.19 8.05
C TRP A 169 4.16 6.76 7.21
N SER A 170 3.90 7.76 6.37
CA SER A 170 4.92 8.37 5.51
C SER A 170 6.02 9.03 6.33
N LEU A 171 5.64 9.79 7.37
CA LEU A 171 6.59 10.43 8.27
C LEU A 171 7.43 9.40 9.02
N GLY A 172 6.80 8.34 9.52
CA GLY A 172 7.49 7.25 10.22
C GLY A 172 8.50 6.53 9.32
N ILE A 173 8.16 6.25 8.06
CA ILE A 173 9.11 5.67 7.10
C ILE A 173 10.29 6.62 6.83
N ILE A 174 10.02 7.92 6.65
CA ILE A 174 11.08 8.92 6.46
C ILE A 174 12.01 8.94 7.69
N THR A 175 11.45 8.97 8.91
CA THR A 175 12.26 8.92 10.14
C THR A 175 13.08 7.64 10.21
N LEU A 176 12.49 6.48 9.93
CA LEU A 176 13.21 5.21 9.91
C LEU A 176 14.33 5.19 8.87
N SER A 177 14.15 5.84 7.71
CA SER A 177 15.17 5.92 6.67
C SER A 177 16.43 6.70 7.06
N PHE A 178 16.34 7.55 8.10
CA PHE A 178 17.51 8.20 8.69
C PHE A 178 18.17 7.38 9.80
N MET A 179 17.43 6.43 10.40
CA MET A 179 17.93 5.62 11.53
C MET A 179 18.43 4.25 11.09
N GLN A 180 17.94 3.73 9.96
CA GLN A 180 18.23 2.40 9.44
C GLN A 180 18.87 2.50 8.04
N PRO A 181 19.73 1.54 7.66
CA PRO A 181 20.40 1.57 6.36
C PRO A 181 19.43 1.43 5.18
N PHE A 182 18.32 0.74 5.37
CA PHE A 182 17.25 0.61 4.41
C PHE A 182 15.94 0.30 5.13
N VAL A 183 14.83 0.72 4.53
CA VAL A 183 13.47 0.39 4.98
C VAL A 183 12.76 -0.32 3.83
N THR A 184 12.09 -1.43 4.11
CA THR A 184 11.35 -2.21 3.11
C THR A 184 9.86 -2.17 3.38
N VAL A 185 9.06 -2.26 2.31
CA VAL A 185 7.61 -2.48 2.39
C VAL A 185 7.27 -3.62 1.43
N PHE A 186 6.77 -4.74 1.96
CA PHE A 186 6.55 -5.98 1.20
C PHE A 186 7.82 -6.45 0.44
N GLY A 187 8.99 -6.27 1.04
CA GLY A 187 10.28 -6.65 0.48
C GLY A 187 10.86 -5.69 -0.57
N TYR A 188 10.15 -4.61 -0.91
CA TYR A 188 10.66 -3.55 -1.78
C TYR A 188 11.32 -2.46 -0.95
N MET A 189 12.57 -2.11 -1.27
CA MET A 189 13.26 -0.99 -0.62
C MET A 189 12.57 0.32 -0.94
N MET A 190 12.36 1.16 0.07
CA MET A 190 11.71 2.46 -0.04
C MET A 190 12.72 3.59 0.03
N ASP A 191 12.88 4.30 -1.07
CA ASP A 191 13.73 5.49 -1.12
C ASP A 191 13.03 6.68 -0.45
N PRO A 192 13.76 7.50 0.33
CA PRO A 192 13.18 8.66 1.02
C PRO A 192 12.48 9.66 0.10
N TRP A 193 12.99 9.84 -1.12
CA TRP A 193 12.41 10.76 -2.11
C TRP A 193 11.02 10.29 -2.56
N PHE A 194 10.83 8.99 -2.77
CA PHE A 194 9.56 8.42 -3.19
C PHE A 194 8.49 8.62 -2.11
N ILE A 195 8.85 8.34 -0.86
CA ILE A 195 7.96 8.51 0.30
C ILE A 195 7.63 9.98 0.52
N SER A 196 8.58 10.89 0.28
CA SER A 196 8.33 12.34 0.35
C SER A 196 7.31 12.79 -0.70
N ILE A 197 7.40 12.30 -1.94
CA ILE A 197 6.40 12.58 -2.98
C ILE A 197 5.04 12.01 -2.60
N PHE A 198 5.00 10.77 -2.11
CA PHE A 198 3.77 10.14 -1.63
C PHE A 198 3.10 10.97 -0.52
N PHE A 199 3.89 11.46 0.45
CA PHE A 199 3.41 12.32 1.52
C PHE A 199 2.80 13.62 0.98
N ILE A 200 3.46 14.28 0.02
CA ILE A 200 2.93 15.49 -0.64
C ILE A 200 1.59 15.19 -1.33
N ILE A 201 1.46 14.04 -2.01
CA ILE A 201 0.20 13.63 -2.65
C ILE A 201 -0.91 13.47 -1.61
N VAL A 202 -0.63 12.82 -0.48
CA VAL A 202 -1.60 12.65 0.61
C VAL A 202 -2.08 14.01 1.13
N LEU A 203 -1.16 14.94 1.38
CA LEU A 203 -1.50 16.30 1.80
C LEU A 203 -2.30 17.05 0.73
N ALA A 204 -1.91 16.97 -0.54
CA ALA A 204 -2.61 17.62 -1.65
C ALA A 204 -4.05 17.10 -1.81
N LEU A 205 -4.24 15.78 -1.72
CA LEU A 205 -5.56 15.16 -1.75
C LEU A 205 -6.43 15.66 -0.59
N SER A 206 -5.89 15.73 0.63
CA SER A 206 -6.65 16.27 1.78
C SER A 206 -7.10 17.72 1.56
N ASN A 207 -6.21 18.58 1.04
CA ASN A 207 -6.52 19.99 0.81
C ASN A 207 -7.61 20.19 -0.26
N LEU A 208 -7.57 19.41 -1.33
CA LEU A 208 -8.61 19.41 -2.36
C LEU A 208 -9.97 19.06 -1.75
N PHE A 209 -10.02 18.04 -0.88
CA PHE A 209 -11.27 17.65 -0.21
C PHE A 209 -11.79 18.68 0.80
N TYR A 210 -10.91 19.46 1.44
CA TYR A 210 -11.33 20.55 2.33
C TYR A 210 -11.89 21.75 1.55
N LYS A 211 -11.32 22.09 0.39
CA LYS A 211 -11.73 23.27 -0.40
C LYS A 211 -13.12 23.12 -1.01
N THR A 212 -13.50 21.91 -1.45
CA THR A 212 -14.85 21.64 -2.02
C THR A 212 -15.99 21.91 -1.02
N LYS A 213 -15.74 21.83 0.30
CA LYS A 213 -16.74 22.13 1.33
C LYS A 213 -16.97 23.63 1.57
N ARG A 214 -16.03 24.51 1.18
CA ARG A 214 -16.19 25.97 1.30
C ARG A 214 -16.91 26.61 0.11
N GLY A 215 -17.01 25.93 -1.03
CA GLY A 215 -17.69 26.44 -2.24
C GLY A 215 -19.21 26.24 -2.29
N PHE A 216 -19.81 25.58 -1.30
CA PHE A 216 -21.27 25.37 -1.19
C PHE A 216 -21.93 26.23 -0.08
N LYS A 217 -21.19 27.21 0.45
CA LYS A 217 -21.72 28.26 1.32
C LYS A 217 -21.46 29.63 0.68
N GLN A 218 -22.13 29.89 -0.44
CA GLN A 218 -22.46 31.25 -0.89
C GLN A 218 -23.88 31.21 -1.42
#